data_AF-A0AAJ4XXT0-F1
#
_entry.id   AF-A0AAJ4XXT0-F1
#
_cell.length_a   1.000
_cell.length_b   1.000
_cell.length_c   1.000
_cell.angle_alpha   90.00
_cell.angle_beta   90.00
_cell.angle_gamma   90.00
#
_symmetry.space_group_name_H-M   'P 1'
#
loop_
_entity.id
_entity.type
_entity.pdbx_description
1 polymer ?
#
loop_
_entity_poly.entity_id
_entity_poly.type
_entity_poly.pdbx_seq_one_letter_code
_entity_poly.pdbx_strand_id
1 'polypeptide(L)'
;MGRPRQDWCGRGLHSLNDPHNVAFRRKADGMPRRYCLPCEVAARRARPLPPLALAPTPGQLDVLQGRADGMTEEEIAERDGVTVDGVRQSIMRARRRLRVTPSLSAAVAVCLAYELITPDTSGPRPPKSAETAPYAASVLALVQGRRRPMSPKDVQRLKLLDVLYAWSEPHAVSVLWAAGTITPRDVAPLFAKRRKRQ
;
A
#
# COMPACT_ATOMS: atom_id res chain seq x y z
N MET A 1 -26.66 -33.29 -0.14
CA MET A 1 -25.96 -33.39 -1.44
C MET A 1 -24.93 -32.26 -1.53
N GLY A 2 -23.64 -32.58 -1.47
CA GLY A 2 -22.56 -31.59 -1.54
C GLY A 2 -22.39 -31.07 -2.96
N ARG A 3 -22.30 -29.74 -3.15
CA ARG A 3 -21.99 -29.15 -4.46
C ARG A 3 -20.64 -29.71 -4.95
N PRO A 4 -20.51 -30.06 -6.24
CA PRO A 4 -19.24 -30.52 -6.80
C PRO A 4 -18.12 -29.51 -6.50
N ARG A 5 -16.95 -30.01 -6.08
CA ARG A 5 -15.76 -29.17 -5.92
C ARG A 5 -15.46 -28.55 -7.28
N GLN A 6 -15.54 -27.23 -7.39
CA GLN A 6 -15.08 -26.53 -8.58
C GLN A 6 -13.56 -26.68 -8.65
N ASP A 7 -13.08 -27.43 -9.64
CA ASP A 7 -11.66 -27.63 -9.91
C ASP A 7 -11.02 -26.40 -10.56
N TRP A 8 -11.84 -25.48 -11.08
CA TRP A 8 -11.42 -24.27 -11.77
C TRP A 8 -12.09 -23.04 -11.20
N CYS A 9 -11.40 -21.89 -11.25
CA CYS A 9 -11.99 -20.63 -10.82
C CYS A 9 -13.20 -20.24 -11.69
N GLY A 10 -14.06 -19.34 -11.19
CA GLY A 10 -15.27 -18.91 -11.93
C GLY A 10 -15.02 -18.20 -13.28
N ARG A 11 -13.76 -17.99 -13.68
CA ARG A 11 -13.34 -17.49 -15.00
C ARG A 11 -12.71 -18.57 -15.89
N GLY A 12 -12.53 -19.80 -15.40
CA GLY A 12 -11.89 -20.90 -16.13
C GLY A 12 -10.36 -20.78 -16.31
N LEU A 13 -9.71 -19.75 -15.76
CA LEU A 13 -8.30 -19.43 -16.05
C LEU A 13 -7.27 -20.09 -15.12
N HIS A 14 -7.70 -20.54 -13.94
CA HIS A 14 -6.80 -21.03 -12.89
C HIS A 14 -7.40 -22.26 -12.23
N SER A 15 -6.58 -23.30 -12.08
CA SER A 15 -6.93 -24.50 -11.33
C SER A 15 -7.00 -24.19 -9.83
N LEU A 16 -8.10 -24.57 -9.18
CA LEU A 16 -8.28 -24.50 -7.72
C LEU A 16 -7.75 -25.73 -6.98
N ASN A 17 -7.22 -26.70 -7.73
CA ASN A 17 -6.49 -27.85 -7.20
C ASN A 17 -4.99 -27.57 -7.04
N ASP A 18 -4.49 -26.52 -7.68
CA ASP A 18 -3.13 -26.03 -7.48
C ASP A 18 -3.06 -25.18 -6.18
N PRO A 19 -2.26 -25.60 -5.16
CA PRO A 19 -2.12 -24.86 -3.91
C PRO A 19 -1.58 -23.43 -4.09
N HIS A 20 -0.88 -23.12 -5.19
CA HIS A 20 -0.40 -21.77 -5.48
C HIS A 20 -1.52 -20.82 -5.95
N ASN A 21 -2.62 -21.37 -6.47
CA ASN A 21 -3.72 -20.62 -7.04
C ASN A 21 -4.94 -20.52 -6.12
N VAL A 22 -4.94 -21.19 -4.97
CA VAL A 22 -6.08 -21.28 -4.05
C VAL A 22 -5.75 -20.77 -2.66
N ALA A 23 -6.67 -20.00 -2.10
CA ALA A 23 -6.68 -19.65 -0.68
C ALA A 23 -8.07 -19.90 -0.07
N PHE A 24 -8.13 -19.90 1.26
CA PHE A 24 -9.35 -20.11 2.02
C PHE A 24 -9.74 -18.84 2.75
N ARG A 25 -11.03 -18.50 2.75
CA ARG A 25 -11.60 -17.44 3.59
C ARG A 25 -12.73 -18.01 4.43
N ARG A 26 -12.81 -17.60 5.69
CA ARG A 26 -13.98 -17.85 6.53
C ARG A 26 -15.04 -16.80 6.25
N LYS A 27 -16.29 -17.24 6.04
CA LYS A 27 -17.46 -16.34 5.95
C LYS A 27 -18.14 -16.25 7.32
N ALA A 28 -19.18 -15.41 7.43
CA ALA A 28 -19.95 -15.22 8.66
C ALA A 28 -20.62 -16.52 9.16
N ASP A 29 -20.81 -17.50 8.28
CA ASP A 29 -21.28 -18.85 8.58
C ASP A 29 -20.19 -19.77 9.16
N GLY A 30 -18.97 -19.26 9.42
CA GLY A 30 -17.84 -20.01 9.98
C GLY A 30 -17.16 -20.97 8.99
N MET A 31 -17.78 -21.24 7.84
CA MET A 31 -17.33 -22.26 6.90
C MET A 31 -16.20 -21.73 6.00
N PRO A 32 -15.06 -22.46 5.86
CA PRO A 32 -13.99 -22.08 4.97
C PRO A 32 -14.43 -22.27 3.52
N ARG A 33 -14.31 -21.22 2.70
CA ARG A 33 -14.56 -21.28 1.26
C ARG A 33 -13.28 -21.05 0.49
N ARG A 34 -13.00 -21.94 -0.47
CA ARG A 34 -11.93 -21.80 -1.46
C ARG A 34 -12.21 -20.61 -2.36
N TYR A 35 -11.16 -19.87 -2.71
CA TYR A 35 -11.21 -18.84 -3.73
C TYR A 35 -9.91 -18.80 -4.52
N CYS A 36 -10.01 -18.31 -5.76
CA CYS A 36 -8.86 -18.15 -6.65
C CYS A 36 -8.04 -16.93 -6.22
N LEU A 37 -6.79 -17.15 -5.81
CA LEU A 37 -5.84 -16.10 -5.44
C LEU A 37 -5.60 -15.11 -6.59
N PRO A 38 -5.20 -15.54 -7.81
CA PRO A 38 -5.00 -14.62 -8.94
C PRO A 38 -6.20 -13.75 -9.27
N CYS A 39 -7.41 -14.34 -9.33
CA CYS A 39 -8.64 -13.60 -9.62
C CYS A 39 -9.02 -12.65 -8.49
N GLU A 40 -8.81 -13.03 -7.23
CA GLU A 40 -9.04 -12.14 -6.09
C GLU A 40 -8.04 -10.98 -6.09
N VAL A 41 -6.77 -11.21 -6.40
CA VAL A 41 -5.75 -10.16 -6.57
C VAL A 41 -6.12 -9.22 -7.72
N ALA A 42 -6.52 -9.76 -8.87
CA ALA A 42 -6.99 -8.95 -10.00
C ALA A 42 -8.23 -8.13 -9.64
N ALA A 43 -9.21 -8.73 -8.97
CA ALA A 43 -10.39 -8.02 -8.48
C ALA A 43 -10.06 -7.00 -7.38
N ARG A 44 -8.97 -7.18 -6.63
CA ARG A 44 -8.43 -6.21 -5.67
C ARG A 44 -7.80 -5.01 -6.36
N ARG A 45 -7.15 -5.25 -7.49
CA ARG A 45 -6.60 -4.18 -8.34
C ARG A 45 -7.70 -3.40 -9.06
N ALA A 46 -8.74 -4.08 -9.54
CA ALA A 46 -9.75 -3.51 -10.44
C ALA A 46 -10.86 -2.67 -9.80
N ARG A 47 -10.76 -2.23 -8.52
CA ARG A 47 -11.81 -1.34 -7.97
C ARG A 47 -11.62 0.05 -8.56
N PRO A 48 -12.61 0.62 -9.29
CA PRO A 48 -12.45 1.95 -9.85
C PRO A 48 -12.29 2.96 -8.71
N LEU A 49 -11.14 3.61 -8.69
CA LEU A 49 -10.90 4.76 -7.83
C LEU A 49 -11.64 5.96 -8.41
N PRO A 50 -12.14 6.87 -7.58
CA PRO A 50 -12.72 8.11 -8.10
C PRO A 50 -11.65 8.88 -8.91
N PRO A 51 -12.01 9.68 -9.92
CA PRO A 51 -11.02 10.49 -10.61
C PRO A 51 -10.29 11.43 -9.64
N LEU A 52 -8.97 11.54 -9.80
CA LEU A 52 -8.16 12.50 -9.05
C LEU A 52 -8.55 13.91 -9.43
N ALA A 53 -9.07 14.67 -8.46
CA ALA A 53 -9.46 16.06 -8.68
C ALA A 53 -8.26 16.97 -9.03
N LEU A 54 -7.06 16.62 -8.55
CA LEU A 54 -5.81 17.30 -8.90
C LEU A 54 -4.63 16.32 -8.79
N ALA A 55 -3.98 16.04 -9.91
CA ALA A 55 -2.75 15.24 -9.90
C ALA A 55 -1.56 16.05 -9.32
N PRO A 56 -0.63 15.40 -8.61
CA PRO A 56 0.67 16.00 -8.30
C PRO A 56 1.41 16.39 -9.59
N THR A 57 2.30 17.39 -9.52
CA THR A 57 3.18 17.74 -10.64
C THR A 57 4.24 16.66 -10.86
N PRO A 58 4.91 16.57 -12.03
CA PRO A 58 6.01 15.63 -12.25
C PRO A 58 7.07 15.66 -11.15
N GLY A 59 7.63 16.84 -10.83
CA GLY A 59 8.60 16.95 -9.72
C GLY A 59 8.05 16.64 -8.32
N GLN A 60 6.72 16.61 -8.12
CA GLN A 60 6.13 16.10 -6.88
C GLN A 60 6.06 14.58 -6.89
N LEU A 61 5.79 13.98 -8.06
CA LEU A 61 5.82 12.53 -8.24
C LEU A 61 7.25 12.00 -8.08
N ASP A 62 8.27 12.69 -8.60
CA ASP A 62 9.67 12.28 -8.47
C ASP A 62 10.14 12.26 -7.01
N VAL A 63 9.67 13.24 -6.21
CA VAL A 63 9.90 13.26 -4.76
C VAL A 63 9.14 12.11 -4.07
N LEU A 64 7.87 11.85 -4.44
CA LEU A 64 7.10 10.75 -3.87
C LEU A 64 7.66 9.37 -4.25
N GLN A 65 8.20 9.22 -5.46
CA GLN A 65 8.90 8.04 -5.94
C GLN A 65 10.17 7.82 -5.11
N GLY A 66 11.02 8.83 -4.93
CA GLY A 66 12.20 8.72 -4.05
C GLY A 66 11.84 8.29 -2.63
N ARG A 67 10.74 8.81 -2.07
CA ARG A 67 10.23 8.37 -0.75
C ARG A 67 9.72 6.93 -0.76
N ALA A 68 9.13 6.48 -1.87
CA ALA A 68 8.69 5.10 -2.07
C ALA A 68 9.87 4.14 -2.25
N ASP A 69 11.00 4.62 -2.76
CA ASP A 69 12.25 3.86 -2.96
C ASP A 69 13.14 3.83 -1.72
N GLY A 70 12.74 4.52 -0.64
CA GLY A 70 13.45 4.48 0.64
C GLY A 70 14.36 5.67 0.92
N MET A 71 14.50 6.60 -0.04
CA MET A 71 15.37 7.77 0.12
C MET A 71 14.89 8.69 1.26
N THR A 72 15.84 9.27 1.98
CA THR A 72 15.70 10.38 2.93
C THR A 72 15.36 11.69 2.23
N GLU A 73 14.96 12.72 2.97
CA GLU A 73 14.66 14.03 2.35
C GLU A 73 15.96 14.69 1.86
N GLU A 74 17.07 14.42 2.55
CA GLU A 74 18.43 14.84 2.25
C GLU A 74 18.94 14.20 0.95
N GLU A 75 18.82 12.87 0.80
CA GLU A 75 19.22 12.16 -0.42
C GLU A 75 18.42 12.63 -1.65
N ILE A 76 17.12 12.92 -1.48
CA ILE A 76 16.29 13.46 -2.56
C ILE A 76 16.74 14.89 -2.91
N ALA A 77 17.02 15.72 -1.90
CA ALA A 77 17.48 17.08 -2.09
C ALA A 77 18.81 17.13 -2.85
N GLU A 78 19.74 16.25 -2.48
CA GLU A 78 21.03 16.08 -3.17
C GLU A 78 20.84 15.60 -4.62
N ARG A 79 20.06 14.53 -4.83
CA ARG A 79 19.77 13.97 -6.16
C ARG A 79 19.16 15.03 -7.10
N ASP A 80 18.22 15.82 -6.60
CA ASP A 80 17.43 16.75 -7.41
C ASP A 80 18.07 18.16 -7.47
N GLY A 81 19.18 18.40 -6.76
CA GLY A 81 19.85 19.71 -6.72
C GLY A 81 19.01 20.81 -6.06
N VAL A 82 18.22 20.47 -5.04
CA VAL A 82 17.31 21.40 -4.34
C VAL A 82 17.57 21.41 -2.83
N THR A 83 16.92 22.31 -2.09
CA THR A 83 17.01 22.31 -0.63
C THR A 83 16.10 21.26 0.00
N VAL A 84 16.46 20.75 1.19
CA VAL A 84 15.63 19.84 1.99
C VAL A 84 14.25 20.45 2.26
N ASP A 85 14.19 21.75 2.53
CA ASP A 85 12.91 22.46 2.71
C ASP A 85 12.07 22.50 1.43
N GLY A 86 12.72 22.59 0.26
CA GLY A 86 12.06 22.44 -1.04
C GLY A 86 11.39 21.06 -1.18
N VAL A 87 12.09 19.99 -0.81
CA VAL A 87 11.55 18.62 -0.79
C VAL A 87 10.34 18.52 0.17
N ARG A 88 10.47 19.03 1.40
CA ARG A 88 9.38 19.05 2.40
C ARG A 88 8.15 19.80 1.90
N GLN A 89 8.35 20.95 1.26
CA GLN A 89 7.26 21.72 0.66
C GLN A 89 6.61 20.97 -0.50
N SER A 90 7.39 20.30 -1.34
CA SER A 90 6.89 19.45 -2.43
C SER A 90 5.98 18.34 -1.87
N ILE A 91 6.45 17.61 -0.86
CA ILE A 91 5.69 16.57 -0.15
C ILE A 91 4.39 17.13 0.45
N MET A 92 4.45 18.28 1.11
CA MET A 92 3.27 18.93 1.67
C MET A 92 2.24 19.28 0.59
N ARG A 93 2.67 19.89 -0.53
CA ARG A 93 1.78 20.28 -1.63
C ARG A 93 1.18 19.05 -2.31
N ALA A 94 1.96 18.00 -2.53
CA ALA A 94 1.49 16.74 -3.09
C ALA A 94 0.40 16.11 -2.19
N ARG A 95 0.65 16.01 -0.87
CA ARG A 95 -0.34 15.51 0.10
C ARG A 95 -1.64 16.32 0.09
N ARG A 96 -1.56 17.65 -0.07
CA ARG A 96 -2.75 18.52 -0.18
C ARG A 96 -3.53 18.26 -1.47
N ARG A 97 -2.86 18.13 -2.61
CA ARG A 97 -3.50 17.80 -3.90
C ARG A 97 -4.22 16.46 -3.86
N LEU A 98 -3.57 15.45 -3.29
CA LEU A 98 -4.12 14.12 -3.06
C LEU A 98 -5.14 14.08 -1.90
N ARG A 99 -5.23 15.14 -1.09
CA ARG A 99 -6.09 15.29 0.09
C ARG A 99 -5.89 14.21 1.16
N VAL A 100 -4.62 13.89 1.43
CA VAL A 100 -4.19 12.86 2.40
C VAL A 100 -3.29 13.40 3.52
N THR A 101 -3.35 14.71 3.79
CA THR A 101 -2.73 15.33 4.97
C THR A 101 -3.31 14.72 6.25
N PRO A 102 -2.56 13.92 7.03
CA PRO A 102 -1.12 14.10 7.25
C PRO A 102 -0.18 13.03 6.67
N SER A 103 -0.70 11.91 6.17
CA SER A 103 0.11 10.71 5.92
C SER A 103 0.81 10.76 4.55
N LEU A 104 2.14 10.86 4.57
CA LEU A 104 2.98 10.66 3.38
C LEU A 104 2.80 9.24 2.82
N SER A 105 2.72 8.24 3.69
CA SER A 105 2.49 6.85 3.30
C SER A 105 1.15 6.65 2.59
N ALA A 106 0.11 7.40 2.99
CA ALA A 106 -1.16 7.43 2.27
C ALA A 106 -1.04 8.12 0.90
N ALA A 107 -0.20 9.15 0.77
CA ALA A 107 0.10 9.76 -0.53
C ALA A 107 0.79 8.79 -1.49
N VAL A 108 1.80 8.06 -1.01
CA VAL A 108 2.47 6.99 -1.77
C VAL A 108 1.46 5.92 -2.18
N ALA A 109 0.64 5.43 -1.24
CA ALA A 109 -0.38 4.43 -1.54
C ALA A 109 -1.39 4.92 -2.60
N VAL A 110 -1.81 6.19 -2.52
CA VAL A 110 -2.66 6.80 -3.56
C VAL A 110 -1.93 6.83 -4.89
N CYS A 111 -0.71 7.36 -4.97
CA CYS A 111 0.02 7.43 -6.24
C CYS A 111 0.23 6.04 -6.87
N LEU A 112 0.51 5.00 -6.06
CA LEU A 112 0.58 3.61 -6.54
C LEU A 112 -0.76 3.10 -7.04
N ALA A 113 -1.86 3.46 -6.37
CA ALA A 113 -3.21 3.03 -6.75
C ALA A 113 -3.69 3.63 -8.09
N TYR A 114 -3.20 4.82 -8.44
CA TYR A 114 -3.45 5.49 -9.73
C TYR A 114 -2.30 5.30 -10.73
N GLU A 115 -1.33 4.42 -10.42
CA GLU A 115 -0.21 4.11 -11.31
C GLU A 115 0.63 5.34 -11.70
N LEU A 116 0.68 6.35 -10.82
CA LEU A 116 1.45 7.58 -11.01
C LEU A 116 2.93 7.43 -10.60
N ILE A 117 3.22 6.40 -9.79
CA ILE A 117 4.56 6.01 -9.37
C ILE A 117 4.62 4.48 -9.38
N THR A 118 5.83 3.91 -9.43
CA THR A 118 6.05 2.46 -9.42
C THR A 118 6.45 1.97 -8.04
N PRO A 119 5.96 0.79 -7.60
CA PRO A 119 6.40 0.22 -6.34
C PRO A 119 7.86 -0.26 -6.45
N ASP A 120 8.58 -0.16 -5.35
CA ASP A 120 9.93 -0.72 -5.26
C ASP A 120 9.85 -2.24 -5.30
N THR A 121 10.54 -2.82 -6.29
CA THR A 121 10.64 -4.26 -6.51
C THR A 121 12.08 -4.76 -6.33
N SER A 122 13.02 -3.86 -6.06
CA SER A 122 14.45 -4.14 -5.95
C SER A 122 14.87 -4.60 -4.56
N GLY A 123 14.15 -4.15 -3.51
CA GLY A 123 14.42 -4.52 -2.13
C GLY A 123 14.00 -5.95 -1.73
N PRO A 124 14.53 -6.46 -0.59
CA PRO A 124 14.12 -7.75 -0.06
C PRO A 124 12.63 -7.73 0.28
N ARG A 125 11.89 -8.74 -0.20
CA ARG A 125 10.46 -8.85 0.11
C ARG A 125 10.26 -9.11 1.61
N PRO A 126 9.18 -8.60 2.22
CA PRO A 126 8.88 -8.89 3.61
C PRO A 126 8.78 -10.41 3.80
N PRO A 127 9.48 -11.01 4.78
CA PRO A 127 9.28 -12.42 5.06
C PRO A 127 7.82 -12.66 5.43
N LYS A 128 7.22 -13.72 4.88
CA LYS A 128 5.85 -14.14 5.22
C LYS A 128 5.86 -14.89 6.56
N SER A 129 6.15 -14.20 7.65
CA SER A 129 6.17 -14.77 9.01
C SER A 129 5.09 -14.14 9.89
N ALA A 130 4.80 -14.81 11.02
CA ALA A 130 3.88 -14.27 12.02
C ALA A 130 4.39 -12.95 12.64
N GLU A 131 5.70 -12.71 12.59
CA GLU A 131 6.38 -11.55 13.18
C GLU A 131 6.21 -10.29 12.34
N THR A 132 6.09 -10.41 11.01
CA THR A 132 5.91 -9.27 10.10
C THR A 132 4.46 -8.83 9.95
N ALA A 133 3.50 -9.70 10.31
CA ALA A 133 2.08 -9.43 10.19
C ALA A 133 1.59 -8.22 11.03
N PRO A 134 2.04 -8.02 12.29
CA PRO A 134 1.72 -6.82 13.07
C PRO A 134 2.18 -5.52 12.40
N TYR A 135 3.38 -5.50 11.81
CA TYR A 135 3.88 -4.31 11.14
C TYR A 135 3.11 -4.01 9.86
N ALA A 136 2.87 -5.02 9.02
CA ALA A 136 2.05 -4.87 7.83
C ALA A 136 0.64 -4.37 8.16
N ALA A 137 0.02 -4.87 9.24
CA ALA A 137 -1.26 -4.38 9.74
C ALA A 137 -1.19 -2.92 10.22
N SER A 138 -0.09 -2.53 10.88
CA SER A 138 0.14 -1.15 11.33
C SER A 138 0.31 -0.16 10.17
N VAL A 139 1.05 -0.55 9.12
CA VAL A 139 1.19 0.24 7.87
C VAL A 139 -0.14 0.33 7.14
N LEU A 140 -0.91 -0.76 7.08
CA LEU A 140 -2.24 -0.76 6.48
C LEU A 140 -3.19 0.19 7.23
N ALA A 141 -3.16 0.20 8.56
CA ALA A 141 -3.94 1.13 9.38
C ALA A 141 -3.55 2.60 9.11
N LEU A 142 -2.27 2.87 8.84
CA LEU A 142 -1.79 4.20 8.44
C LEU A 142 -2.32 4.60 7.06
N VAL A 143 -2.25 3.71 6.07
CA VAL A 143 -2.79 3.95 4.71
C VAL A 143 -4.30 4.19 4.75
N GLN A 144 -5.03 3.46 5.59
CA GLN A 144 -6.48 3.62 5.75
C GLN A 144 -6.88 4.86 6.58
N GLY A 145 -5.92 5.63 7.10
CA GLY A 145 -6.16 6.77 7.96
C GLY A 145 -6.83 6.40 9.29
N ARG A 146 -6.55 5.18 9.80
CA ARG A 146 -6.94 4.69 11.13
C ARG A 146 -5.84 4.91 12.18
N ARG A 147 -4.59 5.05 11.72
CA ARG A 147 -3.41 5.38 12.54
C ARG A 147 -2.78 6.70 12.06
N ARG A 148 -2.17 7.46 12.97
CA ARG A 148 -1.31 8.60 12.65
C ARG A 148 0.12 8.12 12.36
N PRO A 149 0.92 8.84 11.55
CA PRO A 149 2.35 8.54 11.37
C PRO A 149 3.07 8.38 12.71
N MET A 150 4.01 7.45 12.80
CA MET A 150 4.81 7.28 14.02
C MET A 150 5.69 8.52 14.27
N SER A 151 5.94 8.82 15.54
CA SER A 151 6.96 9.81 15.87
C SER A 151 8.36 9.26 15.55
N PRO A 152 9.37 10.11 15.26
CA PRO A 152 10.74 9.64 15.05
C PRO A 152 11.27 8.77 16.19
N LYS A 153 10.88 9.10 17.43
CA LYS A 153 11.26 8.35 18.64
C LYS A 153 10.66 6.94 18.66
N ASP A 154 9.40 6.80 18.25
CA ASP A 154 8.74 5.49 18.17
C ASP A 154 9.35 4.62 17.07
N VAL A 155 9.68 5.23 15.92
CA VAL A 155 10.37 4.54 14.83
C VAL A 155 11.74 4.02 15.29
N GLN A 156 12.55 4.85 15.96
CA GLN A 156 13.86 4.43 16.46
C GLN A 156 13.75 3.28 17.46
N ARG A 157 12.78 3.31 18.38
CA ARG A 157 12.56 2.23 19.35
C ARG A 157 12.23 0.90 18.67
N LEU A 158 11.42 0.94 17.61
CA LEU A 158 10.95 -0.26 16.93
C LEU A 158 11.96 -0.80 15.89
N LYS A 159 12.83 0.05 15.35
CA LYS A 159 13.96 -0.34 14.47
C LYS A 159 14.88 -1.40 15.07
N LEU A 160 14.94 -1.48 16.39
CA LEU A 160 15.75 -2.46 17.12
C LEU A 160 15.09 -3.85 17.21
N LEU A 161 13.85 -4.01 16.74
CA LEU A 161 13.04 -5.22 16.96
C LEU A 161 12.69 -6.01 15.69
N ASP A 162 12.77 -5.42 14.50
CA ASP A 162 12.43 -6.10 13.23
C ASP A 162 13.14 -5.44 12.02
N VAL A 163 13.50 -6.24 11.02
CA VAL A 163 14.03 -5.80 9.72
C VAL A 163 13.03 -4.90 8.98
N LEU A 164 11.72 -5.15 9.13
CA LEU A 164 10.70 -4.29 8.53
C LEU A 164 10.59 -2.90 9.16
N TYR A 165 11.02 -2.73 10.41
CA TYR A 165 11.08 -1.42 11.03
C TYR A 165 12.26 -0.58 10.53
N ALA A 166 13.25 -1.19 9.86
CA ALA A 166 14.35 -0.45 9.23
C ALA A 166 13.85 0.52 8.16
N TRP A 167 12.78 0.14 7.45
CA TRP A 167 12.17 0.96 6.40
C TRP A 167 11.41 2.16 6.95
N SER A 168 11.46 3.26 6.20
CA SER A 168 10.53 4.36 6.44
C SER A 168 9.09 3.92 6.11
N GLU A 169 8.10 4.41 6.84
CA GLU A 169 6.69 4.09 6.59
C GLU A 169 6.24 4.23 5.11
N PRO A 170 6.66 5.26 4.33
CA PRO A 170 6.31 5.34 2.90
C PRO A 170 6.99 4.26 2.04
N HIS A 171 8.24 3.91 2.35
CA HIS A 171 8.94 2.83 1.65
C HIS A 171 8.33 1.46 1.97
N ALA A 172 7.95 1.24 3.24
CA ALA A 172 7.23 0.04 3.63
C ALA A 172 5.90 -0.14 2.86
N VAL A 173 5.18 0.96 2.56
CA VAL A 173 4.01 0.90 1.68
C VAL A 173 4.38 0.40 0.29
N SER A 174 5.44 0.95 -0.30
CA SER A 174 5.95 0.58 -1.63
C SER A 174 6.26 -0.92 -1.72
N VAL A 175 7.03 -1.43 -0.76
CA VAL A 175 7.44 -2.85 -0.71
C VAL A 175 6.24 -3.77 -0.44
N LEU A 176 5.33 -3.39 0.47
CA LEU A 176 4.10 -4.15 0.74
C LEU A 176 3.13 -4.14 -0.45
N TRP A 177 3.17 -3.09 -1.28
CA TRP A 177 2.42 -3.01 -2.52
C TRP A 177 2.99 -3.96 -3.58
N ALA A 178 4.31 -3.96 -3.77
CA ALA A 178 5.00 -4.92 -4.64
C ALA A 178 4.74 -6.39 -4.22
N ALA A 179 4.67 -6.64 -2.92
CA ALA A 179 4.33 -7.95 -2.37
C ALA A 179 2.84 -8.33 -2.52
N GLY A 180 1.97 -7.39 -2.93
CA GLY A 180 0.53 -7.59 -3.05
C GLY A 180 -0.24 -7.62 -1.72
N THR A 181 0.41 -7.21 -0.62
CA THR A 181 -0.22 -7.12 0.71
C THR A 181 -1.10 -5.88 0.82
N ILE A 182 -0.62 -4.73 0.32
CA ILE A 182 -1.44 -3.51 0.18
C ILE A 182 -1.90 -3.41 -1.28
N THR A 183 -3.16 -3.02 -1.48
CA THR A 183 -3.81 -2.96 -2.79
C THR A 183 -4.65 -1.69 -2.95
N PRO A 184 -5.13 -1.36 -4.17
CA PRO A 184 -6.04 -0.23 -4.38
C PRO A 184 -7.30 -0.25 -3.48
N ARG A 185 -7.78 -1.43 -3.08
CA ARG A 185 -8.94 -1.53 -2.15
C ARG A 185 -8.67 -0.89 -0.80
N ASP A 186 -7.42 -0.90 -0.35
CA ASP A 186 -7.03 -0.40 0.97
C ASP A 186 -6.98 1.12 1.02
N VAL A 187 -6.87 1.75 -0.15
CA VAL A 187 -6.89 3.21 -0.34
C VAL A 187 -8.32 3.74 -0.47
N ALA A 188 -9.26 2.93 -0.96
CA ALA A 188 -10.66 3.31 -1.19
C ALA A 188 -11.36 3.99 0.02
N PRO A 189 -11.15 3.58 1.30
CA PRO A 189 -11.73 4.26 2.46
C PRO A 189 -11.35 5.74 2.61
N LEU A 190 -10.17 6.15 2.12
CA LEU A 190 -9.74 7.56 2.14
C LEU A 190 -10.69 8.44 1.32
N PHE A 191 -11.24 7.90 0.23
CA PHE A 191 -12.20 8.61 -0.61
C PHE A 191 -13.65 8.49 -0.10
N ALA A 192 -14.01 7.40 0.58
CA ALA A 192 -15.36 7.18 1.09
C ALA A 192 -15.75 8.11 2.25
N LYS A 193 -14.81 8.47 3.13
CA LYS A 193 -15.02 9.47 4.21
C LYS A 193 -15.44 10.85 3.69
N ARG A 194 -15.28 11.08 2.38
CA ARG A 194 -15.48 12.37 1.71
C ARG A 194 -16.93 12.63 1.27
N ARG A 195 -17.72 11.56 1.01
CA ARG A 195 -19.14 11.69 0.63
C ARG A 195 -20.07 12.07 1.80
N LYS A 196 -19.63 11.97 3.06
CA LYS A 196 -20.44 12.31 4.24
C LYS A 196 -20.28 13.76 4.73
N ARG A 197 -19.45 14.57 4.06
CA ARG A 197 -19.17 15.98 4.41
C ARG A 197 -19.59 16.97 3.32
N GLN A 198 -20.30 16.50 2.31
CA GLN A 198 -21.07 17.31 1.35
C GLN A 198 -22.54 17.12 1.69
#